data_AF-A0A1J3CN36-F1
#
_entry.id   AF-A0A1J3CN36-F1
#
_cell.length_a   1.000
_cell.length_b   1.000
_cell.length_c   1.000
_cell.angle_alpha   90.00
_cell.angle_beta   90.00
_cell.angle_gamma   90.00
#
_symmetry.space_group_name_H-M   'P 1'
#
loop_
_entity.id
_entity.type
_entity.pdbx_description
1 polymer ?
#
loop_
_entity_poly.entity_id
_entity_poly.type
_entity_poly.pdbx_seq_one_letter_code
_entity_poly.pdbx_strand_id
1 'polypeptide(L)' 'TFAEFIKKDTPMSLGSHGAATAWCPATLLNVFTADIRERGSDFYENGAEYKLFAPQYTGLANLINALWNIKVLVF' A
#
# COMPACT_ATOMS: atom_id res chain seq x y z
N THR A 1 2.14 6.94 -19.38
CA THR A 1 3.10 7.73 -18.56
C THR A 1 3.23 7.11 -17.17
N PHE A 2 4.22 7.50 -16.35
CA PHE A 2 4.38 6.98 -14.98
C PHE A 2 3.11 7.16 -14.13
N ALA A 3 2.38 8.26 -14.34
CA ALA A 3 1.08 8.50 -13.69
C ALA A 3 0.00 7.46 -14.05
N GLU A 4 0.01 6.92 -15.27
CA GLU A 4 -0.93 5.87 -15.69
C GLU A 4 -0.57 4.51 -15.09
N PHE A 5 0.73 4.23 -14.91
CA PHE A 5 1.20 3.04 -14.21
C PHE A 5 0.71 3.03 -12.75
N ILE A 6 0.88 4.14 -12.03
CA ILE A 6 0.37 4.29 -10.66
C ILE A 6 -1.15 4.07 -10.62
N LYS A 7 -1.91 4.67 -11.55
CA LYS A 7 -3.36 4.52 -11.62
C LYS A 7 -3.80 3.07 -11.86
N LYS A 8 -2.99 2.25 -12.53
CA LYS A 8 -3.28 0.83 -12.78
C LYS A 8 -3.01 -0.05 -11.55
N ASP A 9 -1.95 0.24 -10.79
CA ASP A 9 -1.56 -0.58 -9.63
C ASP A 9 -2.39 -0.29 -8.37
N THR A 10 -2.78 0.99 -8.19
CA THR A 10 -3.58 1.45 -7.05
C THR A 10 -4.86 0.63 -6.81
N PRO A 11 -5.73 0.36 -7.82
CA PRO A 11 -6.95 -0.42 -7.62
C PRO A 11 -6.69 -1.90 -7.27
N MET A 12 -5.58 -2.48 -7.73
CA MET A 12 -5.24 -3.86 -7.38
C MET A 12 -4.90 -3.99 -5.89
N SER A 13 -4.12 -3.04 -5.37
CA SER A 13 -3.71 -3.07 -3.97
C SER A 13 -4.81 -2.63 -2.99
N LEU A 14 -5.73 -1.76 -3.41
CA LEU A 14 -6.89 -1.37 -2.61
C LEU A 14 -8.05 -2.37 -2.73
N GLY A 15 -8.14 -3.12 -3.83
CA GLY A 15 -9.20 -4.11 -4.06
C GLY A 15 -9.16 -5.32 -3.12
N SER A 16 -8.01 -5.59 -2.48
CA SER A 16 -7.87 -6.62 -1.45
C SER A 16 -8.13 -6.11 -0.03
N HIS A 17 -8.46 -4.83 0.15
CA HIS A 17 -8.75 -4.26 1.46
C HIS A 17 -9.99 -4.92 2.07
N GLY A 18 -9.95 -5.28 3.36
CA GLY A 18 -11.04 -5.99 4.03
C GLY A 18 -11.21 -7.46 3.65
N ALA A 19 -10.53 -7.96 2.61
CA ALA A 19 -10.63 -9.36 2.21
C ALA A 19 -10.21 -10.29 3.36
N ALA A 20 -9.14 -9.95 4.07
CA ALA A 20 -8.61 -10.78 5.15
C ALA A 20 -9.57 -10.96 6.34
N THR A 21 -10.48 -10.02 6.58
CA THR A 21 -11.40 -10.05 7.74
C THR A 21 -12.26 -11.31 7.79
N ALA A 22 -12.69 -11.80 6.63
CA ALA A 22 -13.57 -12.98 6.53
C ALA A 22 -12.87 -14.30 6.91
N TRP A 23 -11.55 -14.39 6.78
CA TRP A 23 -10.79 -15.63 6.99
C TRP A 23 -9.80 -15.56 8.15
N CYS A 24 -9.23 -14.39 8.41
CA CYS A 24 -8.22 -14.15 9.43
C CYS A 24 -8.40 -12.73 10.01
N PRO A 25 -9.40 -12.51 10.88
CA PRO A 25 -9.55 -11.24 11.57
C PRO A 25 -8.36 -10.98 12.49
N ALA A 26 -7.93 -9.72 12.58
CA ALA A 26 -6.74 -9.32 13.31
C ALA A 26 -7.01 -9.15 14.81
N THR A 27 -7.61 -10.13 15.47
CA THR A 27 -8.14 -10.02 16.84
C THR A 27 -7.16 -9.43 17.85
N LEU A 28 -5.90 -9.92 17.88
CA LEU A 28 -4.89 -9.40 18.81
C LEU A 28 -4.47 -7.96 18.45
N LEU A 29 -4.33 -7.67 17.15
CA LEU A 29 -3.96 -6.34 16.66
C LEU A 29 -5.06 -5.31 16.97
N ASN A 30 -6.32 -5.71 16.84
CA ASN A 30 -7.49 -4.88 17.16
C ASN A 30 -7.50 -4.43 18.61
N VAL A 31 -7.07 -5.28 19.55
CA VAL A 31 -7.02 -4.94 20.99
C VAL A 31 -5.99 -3.84 21.27
N PHE A 32 -4.89 -3.82 20.52
CA PHE A 32 -3.81 -2.84 20.70
C PHE A 32 -3.95 -1.60 19.80
N THR A 33 -4.94 -1.56 18.92
CA THR A 33 -5.18 -0.42 18.05
C THR A 33 -6.27 0.46 18.66
N ALA A 34 -5.98 1.76 18.80
CA ALA A 34 -6.91 2.72 19.39
C ALA A 34 -8.27 2.73 18.67
N ASP A 35 -9.34 2.86 19.46
CA ASP A 35 -10.74 3.04 19.04
C ASP A 35 -11.38 1.92 18.21
N ILE A 36 -10.64 0.86 17.87
CA ILE A 36 -11.17 -0.28 17.11
C ILE A 36 -12.29 -0.99 17.88
N ARG A 37 -12.13 -1.11 19.21
CA ARG A 37 -13.12 -1.78 20.07
C ARG A 37 -14.46 -1.04 20.11
N GLU A 38 -14.46 0.28 20.06
CA GLU A 38 -15.69 1.10 20.06
C GLU A 38 -16.39 1.07 18.71
N ARG A 39 -15.63 0.92 17.62
CA ARG A 39 -16.13 0.94 16.23
C ARG A 39 -16.68 -0.40 15.75
N GLY A 40 -16.37 -1.50 16.43
CA GLY A 40 -16.91 -2.83 16.12
C GLY A 40 -16.48 -3.39 14.75
N SER A 41 -15.31 -2.96 14.26
CA SER A 41 -14.82 -3.22 12.90
C SER A 41 -13.36 -3.67 12.95
N ASP A 42 -12.99 -4.66 12.14
CA ASP A 42 -11.63 -5.23 12.15
C ASP A 42 -10.57 -4.26 11.59
N PHE A 43 -9.30 -4.46 11.96
CA PHE A 43 -8.18 -3.69 11.43
C PHE A 43 -8.13 -3.70 9.90
N TYR A 44 -8.36 -4.87 9.27
CA TYR A 44 -8.39 -4.97 7.81
C TYR A 44 -9.64 -4.33 7.20
N GLU A 45 -10.69 -4.11 7.98
CA GLU A 45 -11.99 -3.60 7.52
C GLU A 45 -12.27 -2.19 8.03
N ASN A 46 -11.37 -1.25 7.82
CA ASN A 46 -11.59 0.17 8.14
C ASN A 46 -11.76 0.51 9.63
N GLY A 47 -11.40 -0.39 10.56
CA GLY A 47 -11.57 -0.17 12.00
C GLY A 47 -10.66 0.92 12.58
N ALA A 48 -9.43 1.06 12.07
CA ALA A 48 -8.45 2.02 12.60
C ALA A 48 -8.86 3.49 12.40
N GLU A 49 -8.48 4.37 13.34
CA GLU A 49 -8.69 5.81 13.26
C GLU A 49 -7.97 6.43 12.05
N TYR A 50 -6.68 6.12 11.89
CA TYR A 50 -5.84 6.58 10.78
C TYR A 50 -5.58 5.44 9.80
N LYS A 51 -5.73 5.73 8.50
CA LYS A 51 -5.59 4.75 7.42
C LYS A 51 -4.59 5.28 6.41
N LEU A 52 -3.43 4.65 6.33
CA LEU A 52 -2.36 5.02 5.42
C LEU A 52 -2.15 3.88 4.42
N PHE A 53 -2.23 4.22 3.14
CA PHE A 53 -1.83 3.35 2.06
C PHE A 53 -0.52 3.87 1.47
N ALA A 54 0.55 3.07 1.55
CA ALA A 54 1.89 3.46 1.12
C ALA A 54 2.47 2.38 0.18
N PRO A 55 2.20 2.44 -1.14
CA PRO A 55 2.80 1.52 -2.09
C PRO A 55 4.32 1.74 -2.14
N GLN A 56 5.07 0.65 -2.11
CA GLN A 56 6.53 0.68 -2.16
C GLN A 56 7.01 0.44 -3.58
N TYR A 57 7.89 1.33 -4.07
CA TYR A 57 8.58 1.16 -5.35
C TYR A 57 10.05 0.83 -5.09
N THR A 58 10.55 -0.19 -5.78
CA THR A 58 11.93 -0.66 -5.64
C THR A 58 12.78 -0.30 -6.86
N GLY A 59 14.10 -0.37 -6.70
CA GLY A 59 15.04 -0.18 -7.82
C GLY A 59 15.34 1.27 -8.20
N LEU A 60 15.11 2.24 -7.29
CA LEU A 60 15.34 3.66 -7.55
C LEU A 60 16.79 3.96 -7.99
N ALA A 61 17.79 3.38 -7.31
CA ALA A 61 19.20 3.57 -7.65
C ALA A 61 19.52 3.04 -9.06
N ASN A 62 19.02 1.85 -9.41
CA ASN A 62 19.20 1.26 -10.73
C ASN A 62 18.55 2.11 -11.81
N LEU A 63 17.33 2.61 -11.57
CA LEU A 63 16.62 3.48 -12.50
C LEU A 63 17.40 4.77 -12.76
N ILE A 64 17.89 5.43 -11.72
CA ILE A 64 18.68 6.66 -11.83
C ILE A 64 19.95 6.40 -12.65
N ASN A 65 20.71 5.37 -12.30
CA ASN A 65 21.95 5.04 -13.01
C ASN A 65 21.71 4.67 -14.47
N ALA A 66 20.65 3.91 -14.76
CA ALA A 66 20.29 3.56 -16.13
C ALA A 66 19.93 4.81 -16.95
N LEU A 67 19.07 5.68 -16.42
CA LEU A 67 18.68 6.93 -17.10
C LEU A 67 19.87 7.86 -17.30
N TRP A 68 20.78 7.94 -16.32
CA TRP A 68 22.00 8.74 -16.42
C TRP A 68 22.94 8.23 -17.52
N ASN A 69 23.16 6.92 -17.57
CA ASN A 69 24.01 6.32 -18.60
C ASN A 69 23.44 6.54 -20.01
N ILE A 70 22.12 6.40 -20.18
CA ILE A 70 21.45 6.69 -21.46
C ILE A 70 21.66 8.16 -21.84
N LYS A 71 21.52 9.09 -20.88
CA LYS A 71 21.68 10.53 -21.13
C LYS A 71 23.12 10.93 -21.48
N VAL A 72 24.14 10.25 -20.97
CA VAL A 72 25.55 10.65 -21.17
C VAL A 72 26.22 9.89 -22.31
N LEU A 73 25.84 8.63 -22.54
CA LEU A 73 26.52 7.76 -23.49
C LEU A 73 25.80 7.64 -24.84
N VAL A 74 24.48 7.88 -24.89
CA VAL A 74 23.66 7.65 -26.09
C VAL A 74 23.19 8.95 -26.74
N PHE A 75 22.70 9.90 -25.93
CA PHE A 75 22.21 11.20 -26.38
C PHE A 75 23.19 12.32 -25.99
#